data_AF-A0A9X0D5M5-F1
#
_entry.id   AF-A0A9X0D5M5-F1
#
_cell.length_a   1.000
_cell.length_b   1.000
_cell.length_c   1.000
_cell.angle_alpha   90.00
_cell.angle_beta   90.00
_cell.angle_gamma   90.00
#
_symmetry.space_group_name_H-M   'P 1'
#
loop_
_entity.id
_entity.type
_entity.pdbx_description
1 polymer ?
#
loop_
_entity_poly.entity_id
_entity_poly.type
_entity_poly.pdbx_seq_one_letter_code
_entity_poly.pdbx_strand_id
1 'polypeptide(L)'
;MSDAESWVDSLEPVSCDEKCISKEQKTLATLVQQIDVHKPEVDTMNDSAHDLDDLCDDVHVVQAESKDANKRWEVLTANLTVRQQHLDSVSRLVEQLTNQLQPIEERLDEAEALVDAPFSNLTDADKGEQELRKIEALLSVLKEQEPEMSEVNDNLSLLMQQVDEKTPHATQVRAEVSQADQKRKDLIDKLNARKINLEEDVKHARVFQGSLADLQAWLPEAAERVSAQQPISTDPETVRKQLEEAQVLKDDITKHRALFQTAENADRS
;
A
#
# COMPACT_ATOMS: atom_id res chain seq x y z
N MET A 1 -5.07 44.60 19.94
CA MET A 1 -5.82 43.50 20.58
C MET A 1 -7.14 43.20 19.86
N SER A 2 -8.01 44.18 19.62
CA SER A 2 -9.34 43.94 19.01
C SER A 2 -9.33 43.19 17.67
N ASP A 3 -8.38 43.47 16.77
CA ASP A 3 -8.27 42.75 15.50
C ASP A 3 -7.86 41.27 15.71
N ALA A 4 -6.98 41.00 16.67
CA ALA A 4 -6.54 39.65 17.02
C ALA A 4 -7.65 38.85 17.72
N GLU A 5 -8.42 39.49 18.59
CA GLU A 5 -9.60 38.91 19.23
C GLU A 5 -10.68 38.59 18.18
N SER A 6 -10.97 39.54 17.28
CA SER A 6 -11.93 39.32 16.19
C SER A 6 -11.48 38.20 15.25
N TRP A 7 -10.18 38.03 15.04
CA TRP A 7 -9.65 36.89 14.27
C TRP A 7 -9.88 35.57 15.01
N VAL A 8 -9.55 35.50 16.30
CA VAL A 8 -9.81 34.31 17.14
C VAL A 8 -11.29 33.93 17.14
N ASP A 9 -12.19 34.91 17.23
CA ASP A 9 -13.64 34.69 17.19
C ASP A 9 -14.15 34.18 15.84
N SER A 10 -13.38 34.39 14.76
CA SER A 10 -13.71 33.96 13.40
C SER A 10 -13.09 32.61 13.00
N LEU A 11 -12.38 31.94 13.93
CA LEU A 11 -11.67 30.71 13.62
C LEU A 11 -12.60 29.56 13.25
N GLU A 12 -12.32 28.96 12.10
CA GLU A 12 -12.96 27.72 11.65
C GLU A 12 -12.22 26.48 12.22
N PRO A 13 -12.84 25.29 12.19
CA PRO A 13 -12.14 24.04 12.49
C PRO A 13 -10.85 23.90 11.67
N VAL A 14 -9.80 23.31 12.27
CA VAL A 14 -8.52 23.11 11.57
C VAL A 14 -8.74 22.24 10.33
N SER A 15 -8.22 22.71 9.20
CA SER A 15 -8.23 21.96 7.93
C SER A 15 -7.19 20.83 7.93
N CYS A 16 -7.44 19.77 7.17
CA CYS A 16 -6.43 18.76 6.85
C CYS A 16 -5.55 19.12 5.62
N ASP A 17 -5.83 20.24 4.96
CA ASP A 17 -5.04 20.70 3.79
C ASP A 17 -3.78 21.44 4.22
N GLU A 18 -2.63 20.98 3.72
CA GLU A 18 -1.30 21.51 4.04
C GLU A 18 -1.18 23.02 3.75
N LYS A 19 -1.80 23.52 2.66
CA LYS A 19 -1.73 24.94 2.29
C LYS A 19 -2.57 25.79 3.23
N CYS A 20 -3.76 25.32 3.61
CA CYS A 20 -4.62 25.95 4.59
C CYS A 20 -3.93 26.03 5.96
N ILE A 21 -3.37 24.91 6.44
CA ILE A 21 -2.60 24.85 7.70
C ILE A 21 -1.43 25.84 7.65
N SER A 22 -0.62 25.79 6.59
CA SER A 22 0.54 26.68 6.40
C SER A 22 0.17 28.16 6.40
N LYS A 23 -0.97 28.52 5.78
CA LYS A 23 -1.47 29.90 5.74
C LYS A 23 -1.90 30.36 7.14
N GLU A 24 -2.57 29.48 7.88
CA GLU A 24 -3.03 29.79 9.23
C GLU A 24 -1.86 29.92 10.21
N GLN A 25 -0.90 28.99 10.18
CA GLN A 25 0.32 29.07 10.98
C GLN A 25 1.11 30.37 10.75
N LYS A 26 1.21 30.84 9.49
CA LYS A 26 1.86 32.13 9.18
C LYS A 26 1.11 33.33 9.77
N THR A 27 -0.22 33.31 9.70
CA THR A 27 -1.07 34.34 10.30
C THR A 27 -0.89 34.35 11.81
N LEU A 28 -0.94 33.17 12.43
CA LEU A 28 -0.77 32.99 13.86
C LEU A 28 0.61 33.45 14.35
N ALA A 29 1.68 33.08 13.65
CA ALA A 29 3.04 33.52 13.97
C ALA A 29 3.17 35.05 13.93
N THR A 30 2.50 35.71 12.97
CA THR A 30 2.47 37.17 12.89
C THR A 30 1.74 37.78 14.09
N LEU A 31 0.59 37.21 14.50
CA LEU A 31 -0.18 37.68 15.65
C LEU A 31 0.56 37.47 16.97
N VAL A 32 1.19 36.31 17.15
CA VAL A 32 2.02 36.01 18.33
C VAL A 32 3.18 37.00 18.41
N GLN A 33 3.87 37.27 17.30
CA GLN A 33 4.93 38.28 17.26
C GLN A 33 4.41 39.67 17.64
N GLN A 34 3.23 40.08 17.16
CA GLN A 34 2.63 41.36 17.53
C GLN A 34 2.32 41.44 19.02
N ILE A 35 1.79 40.38 19.62
CA ILE A 35 1.53 40.30 21.05
C ILE A 35 2.85 40.35 21.83
N ASP A 36 3.87 39.61 21.43
CA ASP A 36 5.16 39.67 22.12
C ASP A 36 5.78 41.08 22.10
N VAL A 37 5.60 41.82 20.99
CA VAL A 37 6.06 43.22 20.88
C VAL A 37 5.29 44.17 21.81
N HIS A 38 4.00 43.95 22.03
CA HIS A 38 3.17 44.80 22.92
C HIS A 38 3.24 44.40 24.40
N LYS A 39 3.89 43.28 24.75
CA LYS A 39 4.04 42.82 26.14
C LYS A 39 4.64 43.89 27.08
N PRO A 40 5.72 44.62 26.70
CA PRO A 40 6.29 45.66 27.56
C PRO A 40 5.33 46.83 27.82
N GLU A 41 4.42 47.12 26.87
CA GLU A 41 3.42 48.17 27.04
C GLU A 41 2.37 47.77 28.08
N VAL A 42 1.97 46.49 28.10
CA VAL A 42 1.11 45.91 29.14
C VAL A 42 1.79 45.95 30.50
N ASP A 43 3.07 45.59 30.57
CA ASP A 43 3.86 45.66 31.80
C ASP A 43 3.95 47.11 32.32
N THR A 44 4.24 48.07 31.43
CA THR A 44 4.30 49.51 31.78
C THR A 44 2.95 50.06 32.26
N MET A 45 1.85 49.65 31.63
CA MET A 45 0.50 50.00 32.05
C MET A 45 0.20 49.47 33.45
N ASN A 46 0.64 48.25 33.75
CA ASN A 46 0.45 47.63 35.06
C ASN A 46 1.27 48.30 36.14
N ASP A 47 2.53 48.65 35.86
CA ASP A 47 3.39 49.43 36.77
C ASP A 47 2.76 50.79 37.06
N SER A 48 2.30 51.49 36.03
CA SER A 48 1.65 52.80 36.17
C SER A 48 0.34 52.74 36.96
N ALA A 49 -0.45 51.68 36.76
CA ALA A 49 -1.69 51.44 37.51
C ALA A 49 -1.40 51.13 38.99
N HIS A 50 -0.30 50.45 39.30
CA HIS A 50 0.15 50.21 40.66
C HIS A 50 0.65 51.50 41.32
N ASP A 51 1.48 52.30 40.64
CA ASP A 51 1.98 53.58 41.15
C ASP A 51 0.83 54.54 41.50
N LEU A 52 -0.26 54.53 40.71
CA LEU A 52 -1.46 55.33 40.98
C LEU A 52 -2.22 54.85 42.22
N ASP A 53 -2.23 53.55 42.49
CA ASP A 53 -2.83 52.96 43.71
C ASP A 53 -2.15 53.46 44.98
N ASP A 54 -0.82 53.66 44.92
CA ASP A 54 -0.04 54.16 46.04
C ASP A 54 -0.23 55.67 46.29
N LEU A 55 -0.71 56.43 45.29
CA LEU A 55 -0.78 57.90 45.33
C LEU A 55 -2.20 58.45 45.53
N CYS A 56 -3.25 57.69 45.24
CA CYS A 56 -4.64 58.19 45.17
C CYS A 56 -5.66 57.17 45.75
N ASP A 57 -6.57 57.65 46.61
CA ASP A 57 -7.60 56.78 47.24
C ASP A 57 -8.76 56.35 46.30
N ASP A 58 -8.97 57.02 45.15
CA ASP A 58 -10.13 56.83 44.24
C ASP A 58 -9.73 56.31 42.84
N VAL A 59 -8.92 55.26 42.73
CA VAL A 59 -8.41 54.71 41.43
C VAL A 59 -9.22 53.55 40.84
N HIS A 60 -10.43 53.29 41.33
CA HIS A 60 -11.24 52.11 40.96
C HIS A 60 -11.48 51.92 39.46
N VAL A 61 -11.63 53.00 38.69
CA VAL A 61 -11.87 52.92 37.23
C VAL A 61 -10.62 52.42 36.50
N VAL A 62 -9.45 53.00 36.80
CA VAL A 62 -8.17 52.61 36.19
C VAL A 62 -7.80 51.18 36.55
N GLN A 63 -8.05 50.77 37.80
CA GLN A 63 -7.88 49.39 38.24
C GLN A 63 -8.80 48.42 37.49
N ALA A 64 -10.06 48.79 37.26
CA ALA A 64 -11.00 47.95 36.52
C ALA A 64 -10.58 47.78 35.05
N GLU A 65 -10.17 48.87 34.39
CA GLU A 65 -9.70 48.84 33.00
C GLU A 65 -8.39 48.06 32.83
N SER A 66 -7.41 48.24 33.73
CA SER A 66 -6.16 47.46 33.72
C SER A 66 -6.43 45.97 33.93
N LYS A 67 -7.30 45.60 34.87
CA LYS A 67 -7.70 44.20 35.09
C LYS A 67 -8.42 43.60 33.88
N ASP A 68 -9.30 44.36 33.23
CA ASP A 68 -9.98 43.91 32.00
C ASP A 68 -8.98 43.69 30.86
N ALA A 69 -8.08 44.65 30.62
CA ALA A 69 -7.04 44.56 29.60
C ALA A 69 -6.11 43.36 29.84
N ASN A 70 -5.66 43.13 31.07
CA ASN A 70 -4.84 41.97 31.43
C ASN A 70 -5.58 40.65 31.19
N LYS A 71 -6.85 40.56 31.61
CA LYS A 71 -7.65 39.36 31.39
C LYS A 71 -7.80 39.06 29.90
N ARG A 72 -8.08 40.08 29.08
CA ARG A 72 -8.19 39.94 27.63
C ARG A 72 -6.86 39.51 27.00
N TRP A 73 -5.75 40.08 27.44
CA TRP A 73 -4.41 39.69 27.02
C TRP A 73 -4.10 38.22 27.33
N GLU A 74 -4.36 37.78 28.56
CA GLU A 74 -4.13 36.40 29.00
C GLU A 74 -4.97 35.41 28.21
N VAL A 75 -6.26 35.70 28.03
CA VAL A 75 -7.18 34.86 27.23
C VAL A 75 -6.73 34.79 25.78
N LEU A 76 -6.38 35.93 25.17
CA LEU A 76 -5.92 35.98 23.79
C LEU A 76 -4.62 35.15 23.62
N THR A 77 -3.64 35.37 24.49
CA THR A 77 -2.36 34.64 24.46
C THR A 77 -2.56 33.14 24.64
N ALA A 78 -3.43 32.73 25.57
CA ALA A 78 -3.78 31.33 25.78
C ALA A 78 -4.46 30.71 24.55
N ASN A 79 -5.44 31.39 23.96
CA ASN A 79 -6.14 30.91 22.77
C ASN A 79 -5.19 30.73 21.57
N LEU A 80 -4.28 31.69 21.35
CA LEU A 80 -3.29 31.59 20.28
C LEU A 80 -2.31 30.44 20.51
N THR A 81 -1.90 30.21 21.75
CA THR A 81 -1.04 29.08 22.12
C THR A 81 -1.74 27.74 21.86
N VAL A 82 -2.99 27.59 22.30
CA VAL A 82 -3.79 26.37 22.06
C VAL A 82 -3.98 26.15 20.57
N ARG A 83 -4.31 27.20 19.81
CA ARG A 83 -4.48 27.10 18.36
C ARG A 83 -3.18 26.71 17.65
N GLN A 84 -2.04 27.24 18.10
CA GLN A 84 -0.72 26.87 17.55
C GLN A 84 -0.44 25.39 17.76
N GLN A 85 -0.61 24.90 19.00
CA GLN A 85 -0.40 23.49 19.33
C GLN A 85 -1.33 22.57 18.54
N HIS A 86 -2.57 23.00 18.32
CA HIS A 86 -3.54 22.25 17.52
C HIS A 86 -3.13 22.17 16.05
N LEU A 87 -2.76 23.29 15.43
CA LEU A 87 -2.24 23.32 14.06
C LEU A 87 -0.97 22.48 13.91
N ASP A 88 -0.04 22.56 14.85
CA ASP A 88 1.22 21.79 14.82
C ASP A 88 0.99 20.29 14.99
N SER A 89 0.00 19.90 15.79
CA SER A 89 -0.42 18.51 15.95
C SER A 89 -1.05 17.97 14.66
N VAL A 90 -2.02 18.70 14.09
CA VAL A 90 -2.69 18.29 12.86
C VAL A 90 -1.72 18.26 11.67
N SER A 91 -0.87 19.28 11.52
CA SER A 91 0.15 19.34 10.48
C SER A 91 1.05 18.11 10.49
N ARG A 92 1.49 17.71 11.69
CA ARG A 92 2.36 16.54 11.86
C ARG A 92 1.64 15.24 11.50
N LEU A 93 0.40 15.08 11.93
CA LEU A 93 -0.39 13.88 11.61
C LEU A 93 -0.67 13.78 10.12
N VAL A 94 -1.00 14.89 9.45
CA VAL A 94 -1.18 14.93 7.99
C VAL A 94 0.13 14.53 7.28
N GLU A 95 1.25 15.13 7.67
CA GLU A 95 2.56 14.80 7.10
C GLU A 95 2.95 13.33 7.33
N GLN A 96 2.71 12.80 8.53
CA GLN A 96 2.94 11.38 8.85
C GLN A 96 2.09 10.46 7.97
N LEU A 97 0.79 10.75 7.83
CA LEU A 97 -0.11 9.98 6.97
C LEU A 97 0.37 9.99 5.52
N THR A 98 0.69 11.16 4.96
CA THR A 98 1.18 11.27 3.59
C THR A 98 2.46 10.45 3.39
N ASN A 99 3.44 10.59 4.30
CA ASN A 99 4.71 9.88 4.21
C ASN A 99 4.60 8.36 4.40
N GLN A 100 3.65 7.90 5.21
CA GLN A 100 3.41 6.48 5.44
C GLN A 100 2.59 5.84 4.32
N LEU A 101 1.64 6.58 3.73
CA LEU A 101 0.74 6.08 2.69
C LEU A 101 1.46 5.95 1.35
N GLN A 102 2.31 6.91 0.97
CA GLN A 102 3.02 6.91 -0.31
C GLN A 102 3.77 5.58 -0.62
N PRO A 103 4.64 5.04 0.25
CA PRO A 103 5.34 3.78 -0.04
C PRO A 103 4.42 2.55 0.00
N ILE A 104 3.23 2.66 0.58
CA ILE A 104 2.20 1.62 0.49
C ILE A 104 1.59 1.67 -0.91
N GLU A 105 1.16 2.84 -1.37
CA GLU A 105 0.55 3.03 -2.70
C GLU A 105 1.50 2.60 -3.82
N GLU A 106 2.78 2.98 -3.77
CA GLU A 106 3.78 2.55 -4.76
C GLU A 106 3.86 1.01 -4.89
N ARG A 107 3.83 0.30 -3.75
CA ARG A 107 3.83 -1.17 -3.73
C ARG A 107 2.51 -1.77 -4.21
N LEU A 108 1.39 -1.12 -3.95
CA LEU A 108 0.09 -1.53 -4.48
C LEU A 108 0.03 -1.35 -6.01
N ASP A 109 0.68 -0.33 -6.56
CA ASP A 109 0.78 -0.13 -8.00
C ASP A 109 1.68 -1.18 -8.67
N GLU A 110 2.80 -1.56 -8.05
CA GLU A 110 3.62 -2.69 -8.49
C GLU A 110 2.83 -4.00 -8.49
N ALA A 111 2.02 -4.22 -7.45
CA ALA A 111 1.17 -5.39 -7.33
C ALA A 111 0.06 -5.44 -8.38
N GLU A 112 -0.59 -4.31 -8.62
CA GLU A 112 -1.61 -4.18 -9.66
C GLU A 112 -1.03 -4.45 -11.05
N ALA A 113 0.13 -3.89 -11.37
CA ALA A 113 0.80 -4.13 -12.65
C ALA A 113 1.10 -5.62 -12.89
N LEU A 114 1.44 -6.38 -11.84
CA LEU A 114 1.70 -7.82 -11.94
C LEU A 114 0.39 -8.60 -12.11
N VAL A 115 -0.65 -8.24 -11.36
CA VAL A 115 -2.00 -8.84 -11.48
C VAL A 115 -2.57 -8.63 -12.89
N ASP A 116 -2.36 -7.46 -13.49
CA ASP A 116 -2.88 -7.10 -14.81
C ASP A 116 -1.99 -7.60 -15.96
N ALA A 117 -0.75 -8.02 -15.68
CA ALA A 117 0.14 -8.54 -16.70
C ALA A 117 -0.46 -9.78 -17.38
N PRO A 118 -0.44 -9.89 -18.72
CA PRO A 118 -0.94 -11.07 -19.40
C PRO A 118 -0.11 -12.30 -19.02
N PHE A 119 -0.76 -13.45 -18.86
CA PHE A 119 -0.04 -14.72 -18.77
C PHE A 119 0.74 -14.93 -20.06
N SER A 120 2.07 -15.00 -19.97
CA SER A 120 2.95 -15.22 -21.12
C SER A 120 3.63 -16.58 -21.01
N ASN A 121 3.65 -17.33 -22.12
CA ASN A 121 4.37 -18.60 -22.28
C ASN A 121 3.96 -19.72 -21.30
N LEU A 122 2.67 -20.08 -21.28
CA LEU A 122 2.13 -21.19 -20.47
C LEU A 122 2.80 -22.56 -20.71
N THR A 123 3.54 -22.73 -21.81
CA THR A 123 4.29 -23.96 -22.12
C THR A 123 5.74 -23.95 -21.60
N ASP A 124 6.21 -22.84 -21.05
CA ASP A 124 7.56 -22.66 -20.51
C ASP A 124 7.52 -22.67 -18.97
N ALA A 125 7.66 -23.87 -18.39
CA ALA A 125 7.61 -24.06 -16.95
C ALA A 125 8.63 -23.22 -16.18
N ASP A 126 9.82 -22.98 -16.74
CA ASP A 126 10.87 -22.20 -16.06
C ASP A 126 10.46 -20.71 -15.95
N LYS A 127 9.78 -20.17 -16.96
CA LYS A 127 9.22 -18.81 -16.89
C LYS A 127 8.04 -18.73 -15.93
N GLY A 128 7.14 -19.72 -15.94
CA GLY A 128 6.03 -19.78 -14.99
C GLY A 128 6.52 -19.82 -13.54
N GLU A 129 7.57 -20.60 -13.25
CA GLU A 129 8.21 -20.62 -11.92
C GLU A 129 8.85 -19.29 -11.53
N GLN A 130 9.41 -18.53 -12.48
CA GLN A 130 9.94 -17.19 -12.21
C GLN A 130 8.82 -16.21 -11.86
N GLU A 131 7.69 -16.25 -12.58
CA GLU A 131 6.53 -15.42 -12.26
C GLU A 131 5.90 -15.80 -10.90
N LEU A 132 5.84 -17.10 -10.57
CA LEU A 132 5.41 -17.56 -9.24
C LEU A 132 6.28 -16.97 -8.13
N ARG A 133 7.61 -16.99 -8.28
CA ARG A 133 8.53 -16.40 -7.29
C ARG A 133 8.29 -14.89 -7.10
N LYS A 134 7.98 -14.16 -8.17
CA LYS A 134 7.63 -12.73 -8.09
C LYS A 134 6.33 -12.52 -7.30
N ILE A 135 5.30 -13.31 -7.60
CA ILE A 135 4.01 -13.27 -6.89
C ILE A 135 4.21 -13.58 -5.39
N GLU A 136 4.98 -14.62 -5.08
CA GLU A 136 5.26 -15.03 -3.69
C GLU A 136 6.04 -13.97 -2.91
N ALA A 137 7.07 -13.39 -3.53
CA ALA A 137 7.84 -12.30 -2.92
C ALA A 137 6.94 -11.11 -2.60
N LEU A 138 6.10 -10.71 -3.55
CA LEU A 138 5.18 -9.59 -3.38
C LEU A 138 4.09 -9.86 -2.32
N LEU A 139 3.51 -11.07 -2.30
CA LEU A 139 2.58 -11.48 -1.24
C LEU A 139 3.23 -11.44 0.14
N SER A 140 4.51 -11.81 0.27
CA SER A 140 5.26 -11.66 1.53
C SER A 140 5.37 -10.20 1.93
N VAL A 141 5.79 -9.33 1.00
CA VAL A 141 5.93 -7.89 1.25
C VAL A 141 4.60 -7.27 1.66
N LEU A 142 3.50 -7.54 0.95
CA LEU A 142 2.17 -7.00 1.28
C LEU A 142 1.65 -7.46 2.65
N LYS A 143 2.03 -8.68 3.07
CA LYS A 143 1.69 -9.21 4.40
C LYS A 143 2.57 -8.61 5.49
N GLU A 144 3.86 -8.41 5.22
CA GLU A 144 4.79 -7.75 6.12
C GLU A 144 4.44 -6.27 6.34
N GLN A 145 3.69 -5.65 5.42
CA GLN A 145 3.17 -4.28 5.51
C GLN A 145 1.90 -4.09 6.37
N GLU A 146 1.33 -5.17 6.93
CA GLU A 146 0.15 -5.07 7.80
C GLU A 146 0.32 -4.10 8.99
N PRO A 147 1.43 -4.11 9.76
CA PRO A 147 1.59 -3.20 10.88
C PRO A 147 1.69 -1.74 10.43
N GLU A 148 2.32 -1.44 9.30
CA GLU A 148 2.38 -0.08 8.73
C GLU A 148 0.98 0.39 8.33
N MET A 149 0.17 -0.46 7.71
CA MET A 149 -1.22 -0.13 7.39
C MET A 149 -2.06 0.08 8.67
N SER A 150 -1.81 -0.69 9.72
CA SER A 150 -2.46 -0.49 11.03
C SER A 150 -2.08 0.86 11.63
N GLU A 151 -0.80 1.24 11.57
CA GLU A 151 -0.30 2.52 12.07
C GLU A 151 -0.90 3.70 11.30
N VAL A 152 -1.03 3.59 9.97
CA VAL A 152 -1.74 4.58 9.15
C VAL A 152 -3.20 4.75 9.61
N ASN A 153 -3.90 3.65 9.89
CA ASN A 153 -5.29 3.72 10.38
C ASN A 153 -5.38 4.33 11.79
N ASP A 154 -4.42 4.04 12.67
CA ASP A 154 -4.35 4.64 14.01
C ASP A 154 -4.10 6.15 13.92
N ASN A 155 -3.16 6.58 13.08
CA ASN A 155 -2.86 7.99 12.83
C ASN A 155 -4.06 8.72 12.19
N LEU A 156 -4.78 8.06 11.28
CA LEU A 156 -6.03 8.60 10.72
C LEU A 156 -7.09 8.79 11.82
N SER A 157 -7.26 7.81 12.70
CA SER A 157 -8.20 7.91 13.83
C SER A 157 -7.85 9.07 14.77
N LEU A 158 -6.57 9.27 15.07
CA LEU A 158 -6.08 10.40 15.85
C LEU A 158 -6.35 11.73 15.14
N LEU A 159 -6.09 11.83 13.84
CA LEU A 159 -6.39 13.02 13.05
C LEU A 159 -7.87 13.36 13.08
N MET A 160 -8.75 12.38 12.86
CA MET A 160 -10.20 12.56 12.85
C MET A 160 -10.77 13.01 14.21
N GLN A 161 -10.06 12.77 15.32
CA GLN A 161 -10.42 13.30 16.64
C GLN A 161 -10.04 14.78 16.82
N GLN A 162 -9.13 15.30 16.01
CA GLN A 162 -8.63 16.67 16.09
C GLN A 162 -9.29 17.63 15.10
N VAL A 163 -9.98 17.13 14.08
CA VAL A 163 -10.60 17.95 13.03
C VAL A 163 -12.10 17.73 12.97
N ASP A 164 -12.81 18.62 12.28
CA ASP A 164 -14.19 18.32 11.90
C ASP A 164 -14.19 17.33 10.73
N GLU A 165 -14.57 16.09 11.04
CA GLU A 165 -14.60 14.98 10.08
C GLU A 165 -15.55 15.19 8.89
N LYS A 166 -16.47 16.15 8.97
CA LYS A 166 -17.42 16.45 7.90
C LYS A 166 -16.86 17.42 6.87
N THR A 167 -15.68 17.98 7.12
CA THR A 167 -15.03 18.88 6.17
C THR A 167 -14.57 18.11 4.93
N PRO A 168 -14.60 18.72 3.73
CA PRO A 168 -14.16 18.07 2.50
C PRO A 168 -12.75 17.47 2.59
N HIS A 169 -11.80 18.20 3.18
CA HIS A 169 -10.42 17.75 3.35
C HIS A 169 -10.31 16.54 4.28
N ALA A 170 -11.03 16.52 5.41
CA ALA A 170 -11.05 15.37 6.31
C ALA A 170 -11.67 14.13 5.63
N THR A 171 -12.75 14.32 4.86
CA THR A 171 -13.36 13.23 4.10
C THR A 171 -12.44 12.68 3.01
N GLN A 172 -11.64 13.54 2.38
CA GLN A 172 -10.69 13.14 1.35
C GLN A 172 -9.57 12.28 1.95
N VAL A 173 -8.90 12.74 3.01
CA VAL A 173 -7.81 11.97 3.66
C VAL A 173 -8.32 10.60 4.13
N ARG A 174 -9.52 10.57 4.71
CA ARG A 174 -10.18 9.30 5.09
C ARG A 174 -10.42 8.38 3.90
N ALA A 175 -10.87 8.94 2.78
CA ALA A 175 -11.15 8.16 1.57
C ALA A 175 -9.86 7.59 0.96
N GLU A 176 -8.78 8.36 0.92
CA GLU A 176 -7.46 7.93 0.41
C GLU A 176 -6.95 6.70 1.20
N VAL A 177 -6.91 6.79 2.53
CA VAL A 177 -6.50 5.67 3.39
C VAL A 177 -7.41 4.46 3.23
N SER A 178 -8.74 4.67 3.18
CA SER A 178 -9.70 3.57 3.00
C SER A 178 -9.58 2.90 1.62
N GLN A 179 -9.26 3.66 0.57
CA GLN A 179 -9.04 3.12 -0.76
C GLN A 179 -7.77 2.28 -0.81
N ALA A 180 -6.68 2.74 -0.19
CA ALA A 180 -5.45 1.97 -0.10
C ALA A 180 -5.67 0.65 0.65
N ASP A 181 -6.39 0.65 1.78
CA ASP A 181 -6.68 -0.58 2.53
C ASP A 181 -7.52 -1.57 1.72
N GLN A 182 -8.53 -1.08 0.99
CA GLN A 182 -9.36 -1.93 0.15
C GLN A 182 -8.58 -2.47 -1.04
N LYS A 183 -7.82 -1.61 -1.75
CA LYS A 183 -6.96 -2.00 -2.88
C LYS A 183 -5.96 -3.08 -2.44
N ARG A 184 -5.37 -2.94 -1.25
CA ARG A 184 -4.46 -3.94 -0.67
C ARG A 184 -5.13 -5.30 -0.50
N LYS A 185 -6.31 -5.37 0.11
CA LYS A 185 -7.06 -6.62 0.30
C LYS A 185 -7.42 -7.26 -1.04
N ASP A 186 -7.95 -6.46 -1.96
CA ASP A 186 -8.35 -6.93 -3.29
C ASP A 186 -7.15 -7.48 -4.08
N LEU A 187 -5.99 -6.82 -4.02
CA LEU A 187 -4.78 -7.26 -4.69
C LEU A 187 -4.21 -8.54 -4.06
N ILE A 188 -4.24 -8.70 -2.74
CA ILE A 188 -3.84 -9.95 -2.07
C ILE A 188 -4.72 -11.11 -2.57
N ASP A 189 -6.04 -10.92 -2.64
CA ASP A 189 -6.96 -11.95 -3.12
C ASP A 189 -6.69 -12.31 -4.59
N LYS A 190 -6.53 -11.30 -5.45
CA LYS A 190 -6.21 -11.48 -6.88
C LYS A 190 -4.86 -12.18 -7.09
N LEU A 191 -3.82 -11.80 -6.32
CA LEU A 191 -2.50 -12.41 -6.38
C LEU A 191 -2.54 -13.88 -5.95
N ASN A 192 -3.29 -14.21 -4.89
CA ASN A 192 -3.47 -15.59 -4.46
C ASN A 192 -4.20 -16.42 -5.52
N ALA A 193 -5.27 -15.90 -6.12
CA ALA A 193 -5.97 -16.57 -7.21
C ALA A 193 -5.05 -16.80 -8.42
N ARG A 194 -4.29 -15.77 -8.81
CA ARG A 194 -3.30 -15.86 -9.90
C ARG A 194 -2.21 -16.88 -9.59
N LYS A 195 -1.73 -16.93 -8.35
CA LYS A 195 -0.76 -17.92 -7.88
C LYS A 195 -1.28 -19.34 -8.08
N ILE A 196 -2.49 -19.64 -7.60
CA ILE A 196 -3.10 -20.98 -7.69
C ILE A 196 -3.20 -21.43 -9.15
N ASN A 197 -3.71 -20.56 -10.03
CA ASN A 197 -3.83 -20.88 -11.46
C ASN A 197 -2.45 -21.14 -12.09
N LEU A 198 -1.46 -20.29 -11.79
CA LEU A 198 -0.13 -20.43 -12.34
C LEU A 198 0.62 -21.67 -11.81
N GLU A 199 0.38 -22.09 -10.57
CA GLU A 199 0.90 -23.35 -10.02
C GLU A 199 0.37 -24.56 -10.79
N GLU A 200 -0.91 -24.54 -11.17
CA GLU A 200 -1.53 -25.57 -12.01
C GLU A 200 -0.95 -25.56 -13.44
N ASP A 201 -0.84 -24.39 -14.05
CA ASP A 201 -0.25 -24.21 -15.39
C ASP A 201 1.21 -24.71 -15.44
N VAL A 202 2.03 -24.33 -14.45
CA VAL A 202 3.43 -24.77 -14.35
C VAL A 202 3.51 -26.29 -14.23
N LYS A 203 2.62 -26.91 -13.45
CA LYS A 203 2.56 -28.37 -13.32
C LYS A 203 2.22 -29.02 -14.66
N HIS A 204 1.23 -28.52 -15.39
CA HIS A 204 0.90 -29.02 -16.73
C HIS A 204 2.06 -28.84 -17.71
N ALA A 205 2.71 -27.68 -17.71
CA ALA A 205 3.89 -27.40 -18.53
C ALA A 205 5.04 -28.38 -18.25
N ARG A 206 5.33 -28.69 -16.98
CA ARG A 206 6.36 -29.67 -16.60
C ARG A 206 6.03 -31.07 -17.11
N VAL A 207 4.77 -31.50 -17.00
CA VAL A 207 4.32 -32.79 -17.52
C VAL A 207 4.46 -32.84 -19.05
N PHE A 208 4.01 -31.80 -19.76
CA PHE A 208 4.12 -31.69 -21.20
C PHE A 208 5.59 -31.72 -21.66
N GLN A 209 6.45 -30.90 -21.06
CA GLN A 209 7.88 -30.84 -21.39
C GLN A 209 8.58 -32.18 -21.16
N GLY A 210 8.27 -32.87 -20.05
CA GLY A 210 8.82 -34.20 -19.75
C GLY A 210 8.38 -35.25 -20.76
N SER A 211 7.07 -35.35 -21.05
CA SER A 211 6.55 -36.28 -22.05
C SER A 211 7.07 -36.00 -23.46
N LEU A 212 7.24 -34.72 -23.81
CA LEU A 212 7.82 -34.33 -25.09
C LEU A 212 9.30 -34.76 -25.18
N ALA A 213 10.09 -34.56 -24.13
CA ALA A 213 11.48 -34.99 -24.08
C ALA A 213 11.61 -36.52 -24.22
N ASP A 214 10.77 -37.28 -23.51
CA ASP A 214 10.74 -38.74 -23.61
C ASP A 214 10.41 -39.20 -25.04
N LEU A 215 9.42 -38.59 -25.67
CA LEU A 215 9.04 -38.89 -27.06
C LEU A 215 10.14 -38.52 -28.05
N GLN A 216 10.80 -37.38 -27.88
CA GLN A 216 11.91 -36.93 -28.72
C GLN A 216 13.11 -37.87 -28.63
N ALA A 217 13.39 -38.45 -27.46
CA ALA A 217 14.43 -39.45 -27.27
C ALA A 217 14.05 -40.81 -27.86
N TRP A 218 12.80 -41.23 -27.67
CA TRP A 218 12.32 -42.56 -28.09
C TRP A 218 12.05 -42.70 -29.59
N LEU A 219 11.47 -41.67 -30.23
CA LEU A 219 11.05 -41.73 -31.65
C LEU A 219 12.17 -42.18 -32.61
N PRO A 220 13.42 -41.67 -32.50
CA PRO A 220 14.53 -42.14 -33.32
C PRO A 220 14.86 -43.62 -33.11
N GLU A 221 14.90 -44.08 -31.85
CA GLU A 221 15.19 -45.48 -31.53
C GLU A 221 14.11 -46.41 -32.09
N ALA A 222 12.84 -46.02 -31.96
CA ALA A 222 11.72 -46.79 -32.50
C ALA A 222 11.78 -46.86 -34.03
N ALA A 223 12.10 -45.73 -34.69
CA ALA A 223 12.27 -45.68 -36.15
C ALA A 223 13.40 -46.60 -36.64
N GLU A 224 14.53 -46.62 -35.91
CA GLU A 224 15.65 -47.51 -36.22
C GLU A 224 15.28 -48.99 -36.04
N ARG A 225 14.64 -49.35 -34.91
CA ARG A 225 14.18 -50.73 -34.65
C ARG A 225 13.20 -51.21 -35.72
N VAL A 226 12.27 -50.35 -36.15
CA VAL A 226 11.34 -50.64 -37.25
C VAL A 226 12.10 -50.86 -38.56
N SER A 227 13.06 -49.99 -38.87
CA SER A 227 13.86 -50.09 -40.11
C SER A 227 14.79 -51.30 -40.14
N ALA A 228 15.21 -51.79 -38.97
CA ALA A 228 16.11 -52.94 -38.83
C ALA A 228 15.39 -54.30 -38.92
N GLN A 229 14.05 -54.34 -38.96
CA GLN A 229 13.31 -55.59 -39.06
C GLN A 229 13.61 -56.32 -40.38
N GLN A 230 14.00 -57.59 -40.27
CA GLN A 230 14.25 -58.44 -41.42
C GLN A 230 12.94 -58.99 -42.01
N PRO A 231 12.91 -59.37 -43.30
CA PRO A 231 11.78 -60.06 -43.90
C PRO A 231 11.38 -61.31 -43.09
N ILE A 232 10.09 -61.64 -43.09
CA ILE A 232 9.55 -62.81 -42.39
C ILE A 232 10.28 -64.07 -42.87
N SER A 233 10.87 -64.82 -41.94
CA SER A 233 11.58 -66.06 -42.25
C SER A 233 10.61 -67.21 -42.54
N THR A 234 11.06 -68.23 -43.26
CA THR A 234 10.35 -69.51 -43.39
C THR A 234 10.75 -70.52 -42.32
N ASP A 235 11.81 -70.23 -41.56
CA ASP A 235 12.29 -71.07 -40.46
C ASP A 235 11.44 -70.84 -39.19
N PRO A 236 10.82 -71.89 -38.61
CA PRO A 236 9.90 -71.75 -37.48
C PRO A 236 10.51 -71.07 -36.23
N GLU A 237 11.77 -71.37 -35.90
CA GLU A 237 12.46 -70.78 -34.74
C GLU A 237 12.75 -69.29 -34.97
N THR A 238 13.16 -68.93 -36.18
CA THR A 238 13.37 -67.52 -36.56
C THR A 238 12.07 -66.74 -36.56
N VAL A 239 10.97 -67.31 -37.06
CA VAL A 239 9.64 -66.69 -37.00
C VAL A 239 9.20 -66.45 -35.55
N ARG A 240 9.48 -67.41 -34.64
CA ARG A 240 9.17 -67.25 -33.21
C ARG A 240 9.90 -66.05 -32.60
N LYS A 241 11.18 -65.86 -32.93
CA LYS A 241 11.97 -64.69 -32.50
C LYS A 241 11.44 -63.38 -33.09
N GLN A 242 11.15 -63.36 -34.39
CA GLN A 242 10.58 -62.19 -35.07
C GLN A 242 9.24 -61.76 -34.44
N LEU A 243 8.40 -62.73 -34.05
CA LEU A 243 7.14 -62.46 -33.36
C LEU A 243 7.37 -61.87 -31.97
N GLU A 244 8.33 -62.40 -31.21
CA GLU A 244 8.70 -61.89 -29.88
C GLU A 244 9.23 -60.45 -29.96
N GLU A 245 10.12 -60.16 -30.92
CA GLU A 245 10.64 -58.81 -31.18
C GLU A 245 9.53 -57.83 -31.61
N ALA A 246 8.62 -58.26 -32.49
CA ALA A 246 7.48 -57.45 -32.91
C ALA A 246 6.50 -57.18 -31.75
N GLN A 247 6.31 -58.14 -30.86
CA GLN A 247 5.48 -57.98 -29.66
C GLN A 247 6.09 -56.95 -28.70
N VAL A 248 7.40 -57.04 -28.44
CA VAL A 248 8.12 -56.07 -27.60
C VAL A 248 8.03 -54.66 -28.20
N LEU A 249 8.23 -54.52 -29.51
CA LEU A 249 8.09 -53.23 -30.19
C LEU A 249 6.67 -52.67 -30.11
N LYS A 250 5.64 -53.54 -30.26
CA LYS A 250 4.24 -53.14 -30.13
C LYS A 250 3.92 -52.65 -28.71
N ASP A 251 4.40 -53.34 -27.69
CA ASP A 251 4.20 -52.96 -26.29
C ASP A 251 4.89 -51.61 -26.00
N ASP A 252 6.11 -51.41 -26.52
CA ASP A 252 6.86 -50.16 -26.41
C ASP A 252 6.16 -48.98 -27.10
N ILE A 253 5.63 -49.19 -28.31
CA ILE A 253 4.79 -48.20 -29.02
C ILE A 253 3.53 -47.88 -28.23
N THR A 254 2.90 -48.87 -27.60
CA THR A 254 1.68 -48.68 -26.81
C THR A 254 1.95 -47.84 -25.57
N LYS A 255 3.08 -48.06 -24.90
CA LYS A 255 3.52 -47.25 -23.76
C LYS A 255 3.75 -45.78 -24.16
N HIS A 256 4.47 -45.54 -25.25
CA HIS A 256 4.77 -44.17 -25.68
C HIS A 256 3.55 -43.45 -26.28
N ARG A 257 2.58 -44.19 -26.84
CA ARG A 257 1.27 -43.63 -27.18
C ARG A 257 0.54 -43.05 -25.97
N ALA A 258 0.65 -43.70 -24.80
CA ALA A 258 0.06 -43.17 -23.58
C ALA A 258 0.74 -41.86 -23.14
N LEU A 259 2.06 -41.76 -23.24
CA LEU A 259 2.81 -40.52 -22.98
C LEU A 259 2.42 -39.38 -23.93
N PHE A 260 2.23 -39.69 -25.22
CA PHE A 260 1.69 -38.73 -26.19
C PHE A 260 0.29 -38.23 -25.78
N GLN A 261 -0.58 -39.13 -25.36
CA GLN A 261 -1.92 -38.76 -24.87
C GLN A 261 -1.83 -37.86 -23.62
N THR A 262 -0.90 -38.15 -22.71
CA THR A 262 -0.64 -37.32 -21.52
C THR A 262 -0.17 -35.92 -21.90
N ALA A 263 0.77 -35.78 -22.84
CA ALA A 263 1.21 -34.49 -23.36
C ALA A 263 0.05 -33.72 -24.03
N GLU A 264 -0.74 -34.40 -24.87
CA GLU A 264 -1.89 -33.80 -25.57
C GLU A 264 -2.96 -33.30 -24.59
N ASN A 265 -3.17 -34.00 -23.48
CA ASN A 265 -4.12 -33.57 -22.45
C ASN A 265 -3.60 -32.38 -21.63
N ALA A 266 -2.30 -32.33 -21.36
CA ALA A 266 -1.66 -31.23 -20.63
C ALA A 266 -1.60 -29.92 -21.45
N ASP A 267 -1.61 -30.00 -22.78
CA ASP A 267 -1.62 -28.82 -23.68
C ASP A 267 -3.03 -28.21 -23.86
N ARG A 268 -4.09 -28.98 -23.59
CA ARG A 268 -5.50 -28.58 -23.80
C ARG A 268 -6.22 -28.11 -22.54
N SER A 269 -5.61 -28.27 -21.38
CA SER A 269 -6.16 -27.93 -20.07
C SER A 269 -5.70 -26.55 -19.66
#